data_AF-A0A0D0FAY5-F1
#
_entry.id   AF-A0A0D0FAY5-F1
#
_cell.length_a   1.000
_cell.length_b   1.000
_cell.length_c   1.000
_cell.angle_alpha   90.00
_cell.angle_beta   90.00
_cell.angle_gamma   90.00
#
_symmetry.space_group_name_H-M   'P 1'
#
loop_
_entity.id
_entity.type
_entity.pdbx_description
1 polymer ?
#
loop_
_entity_poly.entity_id
_entity_poly.type
_entity_poly.pdbx_seq_one_letter_code
_entity_poly.pdbx_strand_id
1 'polypeptide(L)'
;MKNQKTIAIIKVAILTVLLMSCSKKNDKITDQVTTGSNHNAILNDLNKIASLGYNPFTVRKKGTGYLVENDIFLSRSYLDSQTLPKSGSPKTEQYQSIFSVSIPGPTRVLNVYIDDPTNNPALKTAVIAALQDYNDVRLKLSFKLSTDPSVSDITINSSDLSAGKTPCELAGGTILGQDGAFPNVLGTPGSIITITNNPNAIASKTPTQLKVIIIHELGHAIGLRHTDYYNRLLSFIPGAINDNMTTDQLTTILQQNIQPDSQGCSTKDEVNSEIANLIESRNEDQGKTYLKTMLDYFRYGVNDELASHIYGTPTKADPESIMLSHSVGQTGLSTYDKIALLSLYGSDAQKAFLKKTLYEDGTVNQPQVLLASLSAL
;
A
#
# COMPACT_ATOMS: atom_id res chain seq x y z
N MET A 1 26.26 86.84 6.04
CA MET A 1 27.54 87.17 6.72
C MET A 1 27.37 86.71 8.16
N LYS A 2 28.12 85.79 8.78
CA LYS A 2 29.52 85.35 8.69
C LYS A 2 29.61 83.91 9.26
N ASN A 3 30.48 83.11 8.62
CA ASN A 3 31.44 82.10 9.14
C ASN A 3 30.93 80.96 10.06
N GLN A 4 30.90 79.67 9.68
CA GLN A 4 31.91 78.69 9.18
C GLN A 4 33.04 78.27 10.14
N LYS A 5 33.05 76.95 10.45
CA LYS A 5 34.17 76.03 10.82
C LYS A 5 34.59 76.05 12.31
N THR A 6 34.86 74.94 13.03
CA THR A 6 35.60 73.71 12.68
C THR A 6 35.33 72.56 13.70
N ILE A 7 35.68 71.35 13.27
CA ILE A 7 35.51 69.96 13.74
C ILE A 7 36.32 69.55 15.00
N ALA A 8 35.79 68.58 15.80
CA ALA A 8 36.44 67.39 16.43
C ALA A 8 35.97 67.13 17.89
N ILE A 9 35.78 65.93 18.50
CA ILE A 9 35.77 64.49 18.19
C ILE A 9 35.33 63.76 19.52
N ILE A 10 34.78 62.53 19.43
CA ILE A 10 34.58 61.47 20.48
C ILE A 10 33.28 61.44 21.33
N LYS A 11 32.45 60.45 20.94
CA LYS A 11 31.64 59.47 21.70
C LYS A 11 31.35 59.77 23.18
N VAL A 12 30.06 59.70 23.56
CA VAL A 12 29.49 58.72 24.50
C VAL A 12 27.97 58.96 24.63
N ALA A 13 27.23 57.92 24.24
CA ALA A 13 26.00 57.41 24.85
C ALA A 13 24.73 58.29 25.03
N ILE A 14 23.62 57.70 24.55
CA ILE A 14 22.24 57.80 25.08
C ILE A 14 21.48 59.08 24.71
N LEU A 15 20.54 58.96 23.74
CA LEU A 15 19.11 58.85 24.05
C LEU A 15 18.33 58.68 22.75
N THR A 16 18.01 57.41 22.48
CA THR A 16 17.30 56.91 21.32
C THR A 16 15.85 57.39 21.32
N VAL A 17 15.49 58.07 20.24
CA VAL A 17 14.31 57.83 19.37
C VAL A 17 12.98 57.51 20.06
N LEU A 18 12.09 58.48 19.88
CA LEU A 18 10.65 58.39 19.94
C LEU A 18 10.07 57.21 19.13
N LEU A 19 9.32 56.38 19.84
CA LEU A 19 7.96 55.91 19.53
C LEU A 19 7.69 55.37 18.11
N MET A 20 7.82 54.06 17.95
CA MET A 20 6.89 53.27 17.14
C MET A 20 6.19 52.24 18.04
N SER A 21 4.87 52.31 18.04
CA SER A 21 3.95 51.52 18.84
C SER A 21 3.73 50.14 18.20
N CYS A 22 3.89 49.07 18.99
CA CYS A 22 3.05 47.89 18.87
C CYS A 22 3.04 47.14 20.20
N SER A 23 1.83 46.83 20.67
CA SER A 23 1.49 46.43 22.03
C SER A 23 2.17 45.12 22.46
N LYS A 24 2.75 45.15 23.66
CA LYS A 24 3.28 43.99 24.37
C LYS A 24 2.26 43.48 25.38
N LYS A 25 2.00 42.18 25.39
CA LYS A 25 1.86 41.44 26.65
C LYS A 25 2.42 40.04 26.45
N ASN A 26 3.64 39.85 26.94
CA ASN A 26 4.16 38.55 27.30
C ASN A 26 3.51 38.15 28.62
N ASP A 27 3.15 36.88 28.77
CA ASP A 27 3.66 36.15 29.91
C ASP A 27 3.84 34.66 29.61
N LYS A 28 5.05 34.21 29.96
CA LYS A 28 5.51 32.87 30.35
C LYS A 28 5.48 31.73 29.33
N ILE A 29 6.71 31.41 28.92
CA ILE A 29 7.18 30.06 28.57
C ILE A 29 6.58 29.05 29.56
N THR A 30 5.78 28.16 29.02
CA THR A 30 5.61 26.80 29.54
C THR A 30 5.85 25.91 28.33
N ASP A 31 6.77 24.96 28.44
CA ASP A 31 7.04 23.96 27.40
C ASP A 31 5.73 23.35 26.91
N GLN A 32 5.37 23.68 25.66
CA GLN A 32 4.29 23.03 24.93
C GLN A 32 4.94 22.40 23.70
N VAL A 33 5.14 21.10 23.83
CA VAL A 33 5.59 20.17 22.81
C VAL A 33 4.80 20.41 21.52
N THR A 34 5.54 20.54 20.42
CA THR A 34 5.13 20.43 19.03
C THR A 34 4.13 19.28 18.80
N THR A 35 2.84 19.58 18.71
CA THR A 35 1.79 18.63 18.25
C THR A 35 0.90 19.18 17.12
N GLY A 36 1.22 20.36 16.55
CA GLY A 36 0.41 20.99 15.49
C GLY A 36 0.81 20.70 14.03
N SER A 37 1.99 20.12 13.77
CA SER A 37 2.51 19.95 12.39
C SER A 37 2.30 18.55 11.80
N ASN A 38 2.17 17.51 12.62
CA ASN A 38 2.05 16.12 12.16
C ASN A 38 0.62 15.74 11.77
N HIS A 39 -0.38 16.36 12.41
CA HIS A 39 -1.79 16.09 12.17
C HIS A 39 -2.20 16.30 10.70
N ASN A 40 -1.86 17.47 10.15
CA ASN A 40 -2.14 17.80 8.76
C ASN A 40 -1.39 16.91 7.76
N ALA A 41 -0.20 16.42 8.15
CA ALA A 41 0.61 15.55 7.31
C ALA A 41 -0.02 14.15 7.17
N ILE A 42 -0.47 13.56 8.29
CA ILE A 42 -1.14 12.26 8.29
C ILE A 42 -2.45 12.34 7.52
N LEU A 43 -3.25 13.39 7.72
CA LEU A 43 -4.47 13.63 6.95
C LEU A 43 -4.25 13.73 5.46
N ASN A 44 -3.23 14.49 5.06
CA ASN A 44 -2.85 14.59 3.66
C ASN A 44 -2.46 13.22 3.09
N ASP A 45 -1.71 12.43 3.86
CA ASP A 45 -1.31 11.08 3.44
C ASP A 45 -2.52 10.12 3.36
N LEU A 46 -3.49 10.20 4.30
CA LEU A 46 -4.74 9.44 4.22
C LEU A 46 -5.58 9.81 2.98
N ASN A 47 -5.62 11.09 2.60
CA ASN A 47 -6.28 11.53 1.38
C ASN A 47 -5.58 11.00 0.12
N LYS A 48 -4.24 10.97 0.11
CA LYS A 48 -3.48 10.32 -0.97
C LYS A 48 -3.78 8.83 -1.03
N ILE A 49 -3.76 8.13 0.11
CA ILE A 49 -4.08 6.70 0.20
C ILE A 49 -5.50 6.43 -0.33
N ALA A 50 -6.49 7.22 0.07
CA ALA A 50 -7.85 7.15 -0.46
C ALA A 50 -7.91 7.41 -1.98
N SER A 51 -7.12 8.36 -2.48
CA SER A 51 -7.02 8.62 -3.93
C SER A 51 -6.33 7.48 -4.69
N LEU A 52 -5.53 6.65 -4.03
CA LEU A 52 -4.98 5.42 -4.61
C LEU A 52 -5.96 4.24 -4.52
N GLY A 53 -7.18 4.52 -4.05
CA GLY A 53 -8.30 3.60 -3.85
C GLY A 53 -8.13 2.63 -2.68
N TYR A 54 -7.14 2.88 -1.82
CA TYR A 54 -7.00 2.15 -0.57
C TYR A 54 -7.91 2.71 0.49
N ASN A 55 -8.32 1.84 1.41
CA ASN A 55 -9.16 2.24 2.50
C ASN A 55 -8.38 3.11 3.52
N PRO A 56 -8.74 4.39 3.72
CA PRO A 56 -7.98 5.27 4.60
C PRO A 56 -8.21 5.00 6.09
N PHE A 57 -9.19 4.18 6.48
CA PHE A 57 -9.50 3.96 7.89
C PHE A 57 -9.04 2.61 8.45
N THR A 58 -8.50 1.71 7.63
CA THR A 58 -7.79 0.49 8.09
C THR A 58 -6.28 0.62 7.97
N VAL A 59 -5.79 1.82 7.62
CA VAL A 59 -4.37 2.11 7.48
C VAL A 59 -3.68 2.08 8.83
N ARG A 60 -2.55 1.39 8.90
CA ARG A 60 -1.64 1.46 10.05
C ARG A 60 -0.38 2.21 9.67
N LYS A 61 0.09 3.10 10.53
CA LYS A 61 1.39 3.75 10.31
C LYS A 61 2.50 2.73 10.62
N LYS A 62 3.49 2.63 9.74
CA LYS A 62 4.64 1.72 9.90
C LYS A 62 5.92 2.41 9.48
N GLY A 63 6.83 2.64 10.43
CA GLY A 63 8.08 3.36 10.17
C GLY A 63 7.83 4.71 9.49
N THR A 64 8.39 4.90 8.30
CA THR A 64 8.25 6.12 7.49
C THR A 64 7.10 6.08 6.48
N GLY A 65 6.21 5.09 6.58
CA GLY A 65 5.13 4.88 5.63
C GLY A 65 3.89 4.30 6.31
N TYR A 66 3.11 3.58 5.52
CA TYR A 66 1.81 3.07 5.89
C TYR A 66 1.63 1.65 5.40
N LEU A 67 0.98 0.84 6.22
CA LEU A 67 0.50 -0.49 5.85
C LEU A 67 -0.99 -0.39 5.52
N VAL A 68 -1.36 -0.83 4.32
CA VAL A 68 -2.75 -0.84 3.81
C VAL A 68 -3.17 -2.26 3.47
N GLU A 69 -4.46 -2.54 3.51
CA GLU A 69 -5.04 -3.87 3.20
C GLU A 69 -4.45 -5.06 3.99
N ASN A 70 -3.70 -4.75 5.05
CA ASN A 70 -2.98 -5.63 5.97
C ASN A 70 -1.66 -6.23 5.48
N ASP A 71 -1.30 -6.15 4.22
CA ASP A 71 -0.07 -6.75 3.66
C ASP A 71 0.76 -5.79 2.79
N ILE A 72 0.17 -4.71 2.29
CA ILE A 72 0.85 -3.79 1.38
C ILE A 72 1.52 -2.64 2.14
N PHE A 73 2.81 -2.43 1.90
CA PHE A 73 3.55 -1.27 2.44
C PHE A 73 3.67 -0.13 1.40
N LEU A 74 3.14 1.03 1.77
CA LEU A 74 3.26 2.28 1.03
C LEU A 74 4.26 3.20 1.73
N SER A 75 5.42 3.40 1.12
CA SER A 75 6.36 4.41 1.61
C SER A 75 5.83 5.82 1.37
N ARG A 76 6.24 6.78 2.20
CA ARG A 76 5.87 8.19 1.99
C ARG A 76 6.39 8.72 0.65
N SER A 77 7.57 8.31 0.22
CA SER A 77 8.10 8.65 -1.11
C SER A 77 7.27 8.07 -2.24
N TYR A 78 6.72 6.86 -2.08
CA TYR A 78 5.77 6.29 -3.03
C TYR A 78 4.53 7.17 -3.11
N LEU A 79 3.93 7.57 -1.97
CA LEU A 79 2.77 8.47 -1.93
C LEU A 79 3.04 9.85 -2.55
N ASP A 80 4.24 10.40 -2.33
CA ASP A 80 4.62 11.72 -2.85
C ASP A 80 4.97 11.69 -4.35
N SER A 81 5.40 10.54 -4.88
CA SER A 81 5.67 10.36 -6.32
C SER A 81 4.40 10.27 -7.17
N GLN A 82 3.22 10.24 -6.55
CA GLN A 82 1.94 10.15 -7.23
C GLN A 82 1.53 11.53 -7.76
N THR A 83 1.52 11.71 -9.07
CA THR A 83 0.70 12.75 -9.70
C THR A 83 -0.70 12.19 -9.88
N LEU A 84 -1.71 12.75 -9.21
CA LEU A 84 -3.11 12.32 -9.28
C LEU A 84 -3.50 12.00 -10.75
N PRO A 85 -3.85 10.75 -11.09
CA PRO A 85 -4.28 10.40 -12.44
C PRO A 85 -5.60 11.09 -12.82
N LYS A 86 -5.76 11.41 -14.11
CA LYS A 86 -6.99 11.91 -14.76
C LYS A 86 -7.80 10.72 -15.34
N SER A 87 -9.14 10.75 -15.30
CA SER A 87 -9.94 10.83 -16.55
C SER A 87 -10.34 9.54 -17.35
N GLY A 88 -11.03 8.51 -16.85
CA GLY A 88 -11.64 7.35 -17.55
C GLY A 88 -12.62 6.48 -16.69
N SER A 89 -13.60 5.82 -17.31
CA SER A 89 -14.70 5.08 -16.65
C SER A 89 -14.32 3.72 -15.99
N PRO A 90 -15.15 3.19 -15.04
CA PRO A 90 -14.83 2.02 -14.21
C PRO A 90 -14.72 0.70 -15.00
N LYS A 91 -13.83 -0.22 -14.55
CA LYS A 91 -13.85 -1.65 -14.89
C LYS A 91 -13.41 -2.48 -13.66
N THR A 92 -14.20 -3.47 -13.27
CA THR A 92 -14.08 -4.25 -12.02
C THR A 92 -13.12 -5.46 -12.12
N GLU A 93 -11.79 -5.31 -12.19
CA GLU A 93 -10.86 -6.48 -12.38
C GLU A 93 -9.42 -6.26 -11.90
N GLN A 94 -8.55 -7.31 -11.92
CA GLN A 94 -7.20 -7.28 -11.31
C GLN A 94 -6.45 -5.97 -11.59
N TYR A 95 -5.91 -5.40 -10.52
CA TYR A 95 -5.31 -4.08 -10.54
C TYR A 95 -3.80 -4.19 -10.49
N GLN A 96 -3.11 -3.28 -11.17
CA GLN A 96 -1.67 -3.09 -10.97
C GLN A 96 -1.39 -1.80 -10.18
N SER A 97 -0.24 -1.71 -9.53
CA SER A 97 0.30 -0.42 -9.11
C SER A 97 0.49 0.49 -10.33
N ILE A 98 0.52 1.79 -10.09
CA ILE A 98 0.70 2.78 -11.15
C ILE A 98 2.08 2.69 -11.82
N PHE A 99 3.02 1.97 -11.21
CA PHE A 99 4.35 1.68 -11.73
C PHE A 99 4.51 0.17 -11.96
N SER A 100 5.31 -0.19 -12.96
CA SER A 100 5.71 -1.55 -13.26
C SER A 100 7.24 -1.66 -13.20
N VAL A 101 7.76 -2.88 -13.06
CA VAL A 101 9.20 -3.12 -13.07
C VAL A 101 9.76 -2.80 -14.46
N SER A 102 10.80 -1.96 -14.50
CA SER A 102 11.49 -1.61 -15.75
C SER A 102 12.31 -2.79 -16.26
N ILE A 103 12.21 -3.08 -17.56
CA ILE A 103 12.98 -4.12 -18.25
C ILE A 103 13.81 -3.41 -19.34
N PRO A 104 15.03 -2.94 -19.02
CA PRO A 104 15.82 -2.12 -19.95
C PRO A 104 16.39 -2.91 -21.14
N GLY A 105 16.37 -4.24 -21.09
CA GLY A 105 16.89 -5.14 -22.12
C GLY A 105 15.84 -6.12 -22.67
N PRO A 106 16.26 -7.16 -23.40
CA PRO A 106 15.37 -8.22 -23.86
C PRO A 106 14.76 -9.00 -22.69
N THR A 107 15.52 -9.16 -21.61
CA THR A 107 15.08 -9.77 -20.35
C THR A 107 15.69 -9.04 -19.15
N ARG A 108 15.10 -9.22 -17.97
CA ARG A 108 15.65 -8.79 -16.67
C ARG A 108 15.52 -9.94 -15.67
N VAL A 109 16.61 -10.21 -14.94
CA VAL A 109 16.60 -11.14 -13.81
C VAL A 109 16.49 -10.33 -12.52
N LEU A 110 15.55 -10.68 -11.65
CA LEU A 110 15.45 -10.16 -10.29
C LEU A 110 16.10 -11.13 -9.32
N ASN A 111 17.07 -10.62 -8.55
CA ASN A 111 17.74 -11.37 -7.50
C ASN A 111 16.92 -11.32 -6.22
N VAL A 112 16.50 -12.48 -5.72
CA VAL A 112 15.70 -12.62 -4.51
C VAL A 112 16.60 -13.16 -3.40
N TYR A 113 16.71 -12.46 -2.27
CA TYR A 113 17.47 -12.90 -1.11
C TYR A 113 16.52 -13.31 0.02
N ILE A 114 16.89 -14.34 0.81
CA ILE A 114 16.14 -14.75 2.00
C ILE A 114 16.94 -14.30 3.22
N ASP A 115 16.40 -13.32 3.95
CA ASP A 115 16.88 -12.93 5.28
C ASP A 115 16.08 -13.68 6.33
N ASP A 116 16.51 -14.91 6.62
CA ASP A 116 15.87 -15.77 7.61
C ASP A 116 16.83 -16.17 8.73
N PRO A 117 16.76 -15.51 9.90
CA PRO A 117 17.64 -15.83 11.03
C PRO A 117 17.39 -17.25 11.57
N THR A 118 16.24 -17.84 11.27
CA THR A 118 15.88 -19.19 11.73
C THR A 118 16.36 -20.31 10.80
N ASN A 119 16.86 -19.96 9.60
CA ASN A 119 17.29 -20.91 8.57
C ASN A 119 16.24 -22.01 8.27
N ASN A 120 14.96 -21.64 8.20
CA ASN A 120 13.84 -22.54 8.01
C ASN A 120 13.90 -23.23 6.62
N PRO A 121 14.12 -24.56 6.57
CA PRO A 121 14.21 -25.28 5.30
C PRO A 121 12.91 -25.27 4.50
N ALA A 122 11.75 -25.21 5.17
CA ALA A 122 10.45 -25.16 4.52
C ALA A 122 10.24 -23.81 3.80
N LEU A 123 10.66 -22.70 4.43
CA LEU A 123 10.64 -21.38 3.81
C LEU A 123 11.53 -21.37 2.56
N LYS A 124 12.78 -21.84 2.67
CA LYS A 124 13.70 -21.91 1.53
C LYS A 124 13.14 -22.74 0.37
N THR A 125 12.54 -23.89 0.67
CA THR A 125 11.90 -24.77 -0.32
C THR A 125 10.72 -24.08 -1.00
N ALA A 126 9.88 -23.40 -0.21
CA ALA A 126 8.73 -22.66 -0.71
C ALA A 126 9.14 -21.48 -1.60
N VAL A 127 10.19 -20.74 -1.24
CA VAL A 127 10.74 -19.65 -2.08
C VAL A 127 11.20 -20.19 -3.42
N ILE A 128 12.01 -21.26 -3.43
CA ILE A 128 12.49 -21.86 -4.68
C ILE A 128 11.32 -22.27 -5.58
N ALA A 129 10.29 -22.91 -5.01
CA ALA A 129 9.10 -23.30 -5.75
C ALA A 129 8.30 -22.09 -6.27
N ALA A 130 8.19 -21.00 -5.49
CA ALA A 130 7.51 -19.78 -5.94
C ALA A 130 8.25 -19.10 -7.11
N LEU A 131 9.58 -19.02 -7.04
CA LEU A 131 10.38 -18.48 -8.15
C LEU A 131 10.23 -19.33 -9.41
N GLN A 132 10.16 -20.66 -9.26
CA GLN A 132 9.91 -21.56 -10.37
C GLN A 132 8.53 -21.32 -11.00
N ASP A 133 7.47 -21.18 -10.20
CA ASP A 133 6.11 -20.91 -10.69
C ASP A 133 6.07 -19.64 -11.56
N TYR A 134 6.79 -18.58 -11.18
CA TYR A 134 6.94 -17.37 -12.00
C TYR A 134 7.74 -17.60 -13.29
N ASN A 135 8.89 -18.28 -13.18
CA ASN A 135 9.77 -18.54 -14.32
C ASN A 135 9.10 -19.43 -15.37
N ASP A 136 8.21 -20.35 -14.96
CA ASP A 136 7.45 -21.23 -15.84
C ASP A 136 6.44 -20.47 -16.72
N VAL A 137 6.06 -19.24 -16.35
CA VAL A 137 5.20 -18.36 -17.17
C VAL A 137 5.96 -17.78 -18.37
N ARG A 138 7.31 -17.81 -18.36
CA ARG A 138 8.19 -17.32 -19.45
C ARG A 138 8.03 -15.84 -19.78
N LEU A 139 8.02 -15.01 -18.75
CA LEU A 139 8.04 -13.56 -18.88
C LEU A 139 9.42 -13.06 -19.36
N LYS A 140 9.49 -11.81 -19.82
CA LYS A 140 10.77 -11.08 -19.97
C LYS A 140 11.44 -10.83 -18.61
N LEU A 141 10.68 -10.94 -17.53
CA LEU A 141 11.16 -10.92 -16.15
C LEU A 141 11.40 -12.34 -15.67
N SER A 142 12.53 -12.61 -15.02
CA SER A 142 12.77 -13.90 -14.36
C SER A 142 13.33 -13.68 -12.96
N PHE A 143 13.24 -14.71 -12.13
CA PHE A 143 13.64 -14.65 -10.72
C PHE A 143 14.74 -15.65 -10.43
N LYS A 144 15.69 -15.24 -9.60
CA LYS A 144 16.80 -16.07 -9.16
C LYS A 144 17.03 -15.89 -7.67
N LEU A 145 17.17 -17.00 -6.95
CA LEU A 145 17.62 -16.96 -5.56
C LEU A 145 19.09 -16.51 -5.51
N SER A 146 19.35 -15.43 -4.78
CA SER A 146 20.68 -14.91 -4.46
C SER A 146 21.11 -15.37 -3.07
N THR A 147 22.41 -15.61 -2.92
CA THR A 147 23.05 -15.82 -1.62
C THR A 147 23.72 -14.56 -1.08
N ASP A 148 23.76 -13.50 -1.88
CA ASP A 148 24.40 -12.23 -1.55
C ASP A 148 23.32 -11.14 -1.42
N PRO A 149 23.13 -10.57 -0.20
CA PRO A 149 22.14 -9.50 0.02
C PRO A 149 22.54 -8.17 -0.64
N SER A 150 23.81 -7.95 -0.99
CA SER A 150 24.25 -6.68 -1.59
C SER A 150 23.81 -6.50 -3.05
N VAL A 151 23.38 -7.59 -3.69
CA VAL A 151 22.91 -7.61 -5.08
C VAL A 151 21.43 -7.99 -5.19
N SER A 152 20.70 -8.07 -4.07
CA SER A 152 19.28 -8.41 -4.10
C SER A 152 18.44 -7.25 -4.64
N ASP A 153 17.51 -7.58 -5.54
CA ASP A 153 16.44 -6.68 -5.96
C ASP A 153 15.26 -6.76 -4.98
N ILE A 154 15.01 -7.95 -4.42
CA ILE A 154 13.92 -8.24 -3.48
C ILE A 154 14.49 -9.05 -2.31
N THR A 155 14.18 -8.64 -1.08
CA THR A 155 14.54 -9.36 0.13
C THR A 155 13.28 -9.92 0.81
N ILE A 156 13.31 -11.21 1.09
CA ILE A 156 12.30 -11.94 1.86
C ILE A 156 12.77 -12.00 3.32
N ASN A 157 12.20 -11.15 4.16
CA ASN A 157 12.44 -11.16 5.59
C ASN A 157 11.60 -12.23 6.28
N SER A 158 12.16 -12.85 7.31
CA SER A 158 11.46 -13.81 8.18
C SER A 158 11.38 -13.24 9.60
N SER A 159 10.20 -12.84 10.05
CA SER A 159 10.01 -12.22 11.37
C SER A 159 8.66 -12.53 11.99
N ASP A 160 8.50 -12.38 13.31
CA ASP A 160 7.21 -12.66 13.96
C ASP A 160 6.23 -11.52 13.66
N LEU A 161 5.39 -11.72 12.63
CA LEU A 161 4.39 -10.73 12.21
C LEU A 161 3.24 -10.56 13.21
N SER A 162 3.16 -11.38 14.26
CA SER A 162 2.18 -11.25 15.34
C SER A 162 2.77 -10.60 16.60
N ALA A 163 4.09 -10.42 16.66
CA ALA A 163 4.75 -9.85 17.82
C ALA A 163 4.28 -8.40 18.07
N GLY A 164 3.80 -8.14 19.29
CA GLY A 164 3.36 -6.81 19.72
C GLY A 164 2.02 -6.35 19.17
N LYS A 165 1.34 -7.14 18.33
CA LYS A 165 0.01 -6.82 17.79
C LYS A 165 -1.10 -7.22 18.75
N THR A 166 -2.10 -6.37 18.87
CA THR A 166 -3.33 -6.62 19.61
C THR A 166 -4.23 -7.62 18.86
N PRO A 167 -5.19 -8.29 19.55
CA PRO A 167 -6.18 -9.15 18.91
C PRO A 167 -6.95 -8.46 17.76
N CYS A 168 -7.19 -7.15 17.88
CA CYS A 168 -7.85 -6.34 16.86
C CYS A 168 -6.95 -6.09 15.64
N GLU A 169 -5.65 -5.83 15.83
CA GLU A 169 -4.68 -5.73 14.73
C GLU A 169 -4.48 -7.05 13.98
N LEU A 170 -4.76 -8.17 14.64
CA LEU A 170 -4.76 -9.51 14.05
C LEU A 170 -6.10 -9.91 13.44
N ALA A 171 -7.17 -9.13 13.67
CA ALA A 171 -8.54 -9.42 13.25
C ALA A 171 -8.97 -10.88 13.56
N GLY A 172 -8.53 -11.42 14.70
CA GLY A 172 -8.79 -12.81 15.12
C GLY A 172 -8.00 -13.90 14.37
N GLY A 173 -7.07 -13.52 13.49
CA GLY A 173 -6.27 -14.43 12.67
C GLY A 173 -4.77 -14.37 12.95
N THR A 174 -3.98 -14.89 12.01
CA THR A 174 -2.52 -14.82 12.03
C THR A 174 -2.04 -14.28 10.71
N ILE A 175 -1.14 -13.30 10.76
CA ILE A 175 -0.59 -12.65 9.57
C ILE A 175 0.54 -13.52 9.05
N LEU A 176 0.44 -13.92 7.77
CA LEU A 176 1.34 -14.89 7.16
C LEU A 176 2.38 -14.23 6.23
N GLY A 177 1.95 -13.20 5.51
CA GLY A 177 2.77 -12.32 4.69
C GLY A 177 2.42 -10.86 4.98
N GLN A 178 3.39 -9.96 4.81
CA GLN A 178 3.23 -8.53 4.95
C GLN A 178 4.35 -7.78 4.21
N ASP A 179 4.23 -6.47 4.18
CA ASP A 179 5.22 -5.54 3.65
C ASP A 179 5.46 -5.63 2.15
N GLY A 180 4.54 -6.24 1.40
CA GLY A 180 4.51 -6.18 -0.05
C GLY A 180 4.59 -4.74 -0.54
N ALA A 181 5.75 -4.33 -1.04
CA ALA A 181 5.95 -3.01 -1.61
C ALA A 181 5.74 -3.06 -3.13
N PHE A 182 5.28 -1.96 -3.72
CA PHE A 182 5.16 -1.86 -5.17
C PHE A 182 6.44 -1.37 -5.83
N PRO A 183 6.57 -1.58 -7.16
CA PRO A 183 7.57 -0.89 -7.95
C PRO A 183 7.50 0.63 -7.76
N ASN A 184 8.65 1.28 -7.76
CA ASN A 184 8.73 2.74 -7.66
C ASN A 184 8.68 3.42 -9.05
N VAL A 185 8.70 4.75 -9.07
CA VAL A 185 8.69 5.57 -10.30
C VAL A 185 9.85 5.28 -11.26
N LEU A 186 10.95 4.71 -10.77
CA LEU A 186 12.12 4.32 -11.59
C LEU A 186 11.97 2.88 -12.15
N GLY A 187 10.90 2.18 -11.81
CA GLY A 187 10.68 0.78 -12.16
C GLY A 187 11.61 -0.19 -11.41
N THR A 188 12.13 0.21 -10.24
CA THR A 188 12.74 -0.72 -9.27
C THR A 188 11.61 -1.53 -8.64
N PRO A 189 11.72 -2.86 -8.49
CA PRO A 189 10.70 -3.66 -7.81
C PRO A 189 10.55 -3.27 -6.34
N GLY A 190 9.46 -3.70 -5.72
CA GLY A 190 9.30 -3.67 -4.27
C GLY A 190 10.40 -4.48 -3.60
N SER A 191 11.21 -3.82 -2.77
CA SER A 191 12.48 -4.38 -2.31
C SER A 191 12.36 -5.30 -1.11
N ILE A 192 11.22 -5.30 -0.42
CA ILE A 192 11.01 -6.04 0.83
C ILE A 192 9.68 -6.76 0.73
N ILE A 193 9.67 -8.01 1.18
CA ILE A 193 8.49 -8.74 1.62
C ILE A 193 8.82 -9.39 2.96
N THR A 194 7.85 -9.54 3.84
CA THR A 194 8.03 -10.18 5.14
C THR A 194 7.11 -11.39 5.25
N ILE A 195 7.68 -12.56 5.48
CA ILE A 195 6.95 -13.78 5.81
C ILE A 195 7.04 -14.00 7.32
N THR A 196 5.93 -14.41 7.93
CA THR A 196 5.93 -14.68 9.37
C THR A 196 6.93 -15.79 9.69
N ASN A 197 7.63 -15.69 10.81
CA ASN A 197 8.43 -16.78 11.41
C ASN A 197 7.77 -17.35 12.68
N ASN A 198 6.55 -16.87 13.01
CA ASN A 198 5.83 -17.26 14.21
C ASN A 198 5.52 -18.77 14.18
N PRO A 199 5.98 -19.55 15.18
CA PRO A 199 5.77 -20.99 15.20
C PRO A 199 4.29 -21.39 15.19
N ASN A 200 3.42 -20.63 15.85
CA ASN A 200 1.98 -20.91 15.89
C ASN A 200 1.33 -20.65 14.52
N ALA A 201 1.87 -19.71 13.75
CA ALA A 201 1.41 -19.40 12.39
C ALA A 201 1.84 -20.47 11.39
N ILE A 202 3.11 -20.88 11.44
CA ILE A 202 3.76 -21.69 10.40
C ILE A 202 3.67 -23.19 10.67
N ALA A 203 3.65 -23.63 11.92
CA ALA A 203 3.65 -25.07 12.24
C ALA A 203 2.45 -25.82 11.64
N SER A 204 1.36 -25.10 11.34
CA SER A 204 0.18 -25.65 10.67
C SER A 204 0.21 -25.56 9.14
N LYS A 205 1.28 -24.99 8.54
CA LYS A 205 1.35 -24.72 7.10
C LYS A 205 2.20 -25.75 6.37
N THR A 206 1.66 -26.23 5.24
CA THR A 206 2.42 -27.04 4.29
C THR A 206 3.37 -26.13 3.48
N PRO A 207 4.45 -26.69 2.91
CA PRO A 207 5.30 -25.95 1.98
C PRO A 207 4.53 -25.32 0.81
N THR A 208 3.46 -25.97 0.34
CA THR A 208 2.56 -25.44 -0.70
C THR A 208 1.83 -24.18 -0.25
N GLN A 209 1.36 -24.13 1.01
CA GLN A 209 0.69 -22.94 1.54
C GLN A 209 1.67 -21.77 1.70
N LEU A 210 2.89 -22.04 2.18
CA LEU A 210 3.96 -21.02 2.24
C LEU A 210 4.31 -20.50 0.84
N LYS A 211 4.39 -21.41 -0.15
CA LYS A 211 4.67 -21.04 -1.54
C LYS A 211 3.63 -20.04 -2.05
N VAL A 212 2.34 -20.29 -1.83
CA VAL A 212 1.25 -19.40 -2.30
C VAL A 212 1.37 -18.01 -1.68
N ILE A 213 1.68 -17.91 -0.39
CA ILE A 213 1.91 -16.62 0.28
C ILE A 213 3.11 -15.91 -0.38
N ILE A 214 4.21 -16.61 -0.63
CA ILE A 214 5.39 -16.00 -1.27
C ILE A 214 5.08 -15.54 -2.69
N ILE A 215 4.28 -16.31 -3.46
CA ILE A 215 3.84 -15.91 -4.80
C ILE A 215 3.02 -14.62 -4.71
N HIS A 216 2.07 -14.55 -3.78
CA HIS A 216 1.26 -13.35 -3.54
C HIS A 216 2.13 -12.11 -3.27
N GLU A 217 3.04 -12.20 -2.30
CA GLU A 217 3.90 -11.07 -1.91
C GLU A 217 4.88 -10.66 -3.03
N LEU A 218 5.42 -11.63 -3.79
CA LEU A 218 6.21 -11.35 -4.98
C LEU A 218 5.37 -10.65 -6.06
N GLY A 219 4.08 -10.96 -6.14
CA GLY A 219 3.11 -10.27 -6.99
C GLY A 219 3.10 -8.77 -6.71
N HIS A 220 2.99 -8.35 -5.44
CA HIS A 220 3.11 -6.94 -5.05
C HIS A 220 4.46 -6.35 -5.46
N ALA A 221 5.56 -7.06 -5.22
CA ALA A 221 6.92 -6.61 -5.57
C ALA A 221 7.09 -6.28 -7.06
N ILE A 222 6.30 -6.91 -7.93
CA ILE A 222 6.27 -6.64 -9.36
C ILE A 222 5.03 -5.88 -9.83
N GLY A 223 4.23 -5.35 -8.92
CA GLY A 223 3.16 -4.41 -9.23
C GLY A 223 1.76 -5.00 -9.36
N LEU A 224 1.52 -6.25 -8.99
CA LEU A 224 0.15 -6.80 -8.90
C LEU A 224 -0.50 -6.33 -7.60
N ARG A 225 -1.76 -5.92 -7.65
CA ARG A 225 -2.61 -5.65 -6.48
C ARG A 225 -3.62 -6.77 -6.28
N HIS A 226 -4.37 -6.65 -5.19
CA HIS A 226 -5.48 -7.53 -4.90
C HIS A 226 -6.56 -7.54 -5.99
N THR A 227 -7.11 -8.71 -6.27
CA THR A 227 -8.16 -8.92 -7.28
C THR A 227 -9.56 -8.68 -6.72
N ASP A 228 -9.73 -8.85 -5.42
CA ASP A 228 -10.92 -8.52 -4.65
C ASP A 228 -11.07 -7.00 -4.38
N TYR A 229 -10.11 -6.19 -4.84
CA TYR A 229 -10.21 -4.71 -4.82
C TYR A 229 -11.45 -4.17 -5.56
N TYR A 230 -12.09 -4.96 -6.44
CA TYR A 230 -13.36 -4.57 -7.07
C TYR A 230 -14.42 -4.14 -6.05
N ASN A 231 -14.29 -4.59 -4.80
CA ASN A 231 -15.09 -4.13 -3.69
C ASN A 231 -14.23 -3.61 -2.54
N ARG A 232 -14.02 -2.29 -2.58
CA ARG A 232 -13.23 -1.51 -1.63
C ARG A 232 -13.72 -1.62 -0.16
N LEU A 233 -14.95 -2.08 0.08
CA LEU A 233 -15.50 -2.28 1.43
C LEU A 233 -15.08 -3.61 2.06
N LEU A 234 -14.59 -4.59 1.27
CA LEU A 234 -14.17 -5.90 1.81
C LEU A 234 -12.88 -5.79 2.63
N SER A 235 -12.01 -4.82 2.33
CA SER A 235 -10.78 -4.55 3.09
C SER A 235 -11.00 -3.85 4.44
N PHE A 236 -12.27 -3.67 4.86
CA PHE A 236 -12.63 -2.68 5.87
C PHE A 236 -12.81 -3.21 7.29
N ILE A 237 -13.41 -4.38 7.50
CA ILE A 237 -13.39 -5.19 8.73
C ILE A 237 -13.91 -6.57 8.32
N PRO A 238 -13.11 -7.65 8.43
CA PRO A 238 -13.59 -8.99 8.09
C PRO A 238 -14.87 -9.35 8.89
N GLY A 239 -15.97 -9.64 8.19
CA GLY A 239 -17.19 -10.22 8.77
C GLY A 239 -18.25 -9.27 9.32
N ALA A 240 -18.03 -7.95 9.35
CA ALA A 240 -19.00 -6.98 9.88
C ALA A 240 -19.77 -6.18 8.81
N ILE A 241 -19.40 -6.31 7.53
CA ILE A 241 -19.81 -5.38 6.48
C ILE A 241 -20.21 -6.15 5.21
N ASN A 242 -21.25 -5.65 4.51
CA ASN A 242 -21.64 -6.11 3.17
C ASN A 242 -21.99 -4.94 2.25
N ASP A 243 -22.08 -5.22 0.95
CA ASP A 243 -22.22 -4.24 -0.13
C ASP A 243 -23.48 -3.38 -0.04
N ASN A 244 -24.48 -3.83 0.72
CA ASN A 244 -25.79 -3.17 0.82
C ASN A 244 -25.88 -2.14 1.95
N MET A 245 -24.82 -1.95 2.74
CA MET A 245 -24.85 -1.01 3.87
C MET A 245 -24.83 0.46 3.41
N THR A 246 -25.63 1.30 4.06
CA THR A 246 -25.66 2.75 3.80
C THR A 246 -24.40 3.43 4.34
N THR A 247 -24.05 4.60 3.80
CA THR A 247 -22.88 5.37 4.31
C THR A 247 -23.05 5.71 5.79
N ASP A 248 -24.27 5.95 6.25
CA ASP A 248 -24.54 6.26 7.67
C ASP A 248 -24.29 5.03 8.57
N GLN A 249 -24.66 3.82 8.13
CA GLN A 249 -24.37 2.59 8.85
C GLN A 249 -22.86 2.34 8.96
N LEU A 250 -22.13 2.55 7.86
CA LEU A 250 -20.67 2.41 7.83
C LEU A 250 -19.96 3.49 8.67
N THR A 251 -20.45 4.73 8.65
CA THR A 251 -19.91 5.83 9.47
C THR A 251 -20.08 5.52 10.94
N THR A 252 -21.21 4.92 11.34
CA THR A 252 -21.44 4.49 12.72
C THR A 252 -20.46 3.39 13.15
N ILE A 253 -20.24 2.39 12.29
CA ILE A 253 -19.28 1.31 12.54
C ILE A 253 -17.86 1.86 12.66
N LEU A 254 -17.47 2.77 11.77
CA LEU A 254 -16.18 3.47 11.83
C LEU A 254 -15.98 4.15 13.18
N GLN A 255 -16.97 4.92 13.62
CA GLN A 255 -16.90 5.62 14.90
C GLN A 255 -16.73 4.65 16.07
N GLN A 256 -17.42 3.51 16.05
CA GLN A 256 -17.26 2.48 17.07
C GLN A 256 -15.86 1.87 17.08
N ASN A 257 -15.23 1.66 15.93
CA ASN A 257 -13.88 1.08 15.82
C ASN A 257 -12.75 2.09 16.12
N ILE A 258 -13.00 3.40 15.92
CA ILE A 258 -12.05 4.47 16.25
C ILE A 258 -12.06 4.77 17.77
N GLN A 259 -13.18 4.55 18.45
CA GLN A 259 -13.29 4.75 19.89
C GLN A 259 -12.65 3.59 20.68
N PRO A 260 -12.00 3.85 21.83
CA PRO A 260 -11.36 2.80 22.62
C PRO A 260 -12.40 1.80 23.10
N ASP A 261 -12.30 0.55 22.67
CA ASP A 261 -13.05 -0.52 23.30
C ASP A 261 -12.39 -0.93 24.63
N SER A 262 -13.09 -1.77 25.41
CA SER A 262 -12.60 -2.29 26.68
C SER A 262 -11.33 -3.15 26.59
N GLN A 263 -10.87 -3.45 25.36
CA GLN A 263 -9.64 -4.19 25.07
C GLN A 263 -8.48 -3.27 24.65
N GLY A 264 -8.72 -1.95 24.58
CA GLY A 264 -7.70 -0.94 24.23
C GLY A 264 -7.37 -0.87 22.75
N CYS A 265 -8.21 -1.43 21.88
CA CYS A 265 -7.90 -1.67 20.47
C CYS A 265 -7.72 -0.42 19.61
N SER A 266 -8.33 0.72 19.93
CA SER A 266 -8.21 1.93 19.11
C SER A 266 -7.07 2.88 19.51
N THR A 267 -6.49 2.69 20.71
CA THR A 267 -5.57 3.65 21.35
C THR A 267 -4.09 3.48 20.98
N LYS A 268 -3.76 2.45 20.19
CA LYS A 268 -2.35 2.12 19.86
C LYS A 268 -1.94 2.39 18.41
N ASP A 269 -2.89 2.59 17.51
CA ASP A 269 -2.60 2.99 16.15
C ASP A 269 -2.59 4.52 16.05
N GLU A 270 -1.42 5.09 15.71
CA GLU A 270 -1.23 6.54 15.54
C GLU A 270 -2.28 7.12 14.58
N VAL A 271 -2.64 6.40 13.51
CA VAL A 271 -3.68 6.81 12.55
C VAL A 271 -5.05 6.92 13.21
N ASN A 272 -5.47 5.92 13.99
CA ASN A 272 -6.78 5.93 14.67
C ASN A 272 -6.88 7.01 15.73
N SER A 273 -5.79 7.24 16.46
CA SER A 273 -5.69 8.35 17.43
C SER A 273 -5.85 9.71 16.76
N GLU A 274 -5.23 9.89 15.59
CA GLU A 274 -5.35 11.15 14.83
C GLU A 274 -6.75 11.35 14.23
N ILE A 275 -7.39 10.28 13.74
CA ILE A 275 -8.78 10.32 13.30
C ILE A 275 -9.72 10.63 14.48
N ALA A 276 -9.48 10.07 15.66
CA ALA A 276 -10.25 10.40 16.86
C ALA A 276 -10.12 11.88 17.24
N ASN A 277 -8.88 12.40 17.29
CA ASN A 277 -8.60 13.81 17.57
C ASN A 277 -9.28 14.76 16.56
N LEU A 278 -9.39 14.36 15.28
CA LEU A 278 -10.13 15.14 14.27
C LEU A 278 -11.61 15.26 14.57
N ILE A 279 -12.22 14.16 14.96
CA ILE A 279 -13.66 14.12 15.27
C ILE A 279 -13.92 15.00 16.50
N GLU A 280 -13.10 14.85 17.53
CA GLU A 280 -13.22 15.63 18.78
C GLU A 280 -12.99 17.13 18.54
N SER A 281 -11.95 17.50 17.79
CA SER A 281 -11.63 18.91 17.50
C SER A 281 -12.67 19.62 16.61
N ARG A 282 -13.48 18.87 15.86
CA ARG A 282 -14.47 19.43 14.94
C ARG A 282 -15.87 19.55 15.52
N ASN A 283 -16.14 19.18 16.78
CA ASN A 283 -17.49 18.85 17.24
C ASN A 283 -18.08 17.63 16.52
N GLU A 284 -18.96 16.91 17.22
CA GLU A 284 -19.40 15.57 16.81
C GLU A 284 -20.06 15.56 15.43
N ASP A 285 -20.87 16.57 15.10
CA ASP A 285 -21.61 16.63 13.83
C ASP A 285 -20.70 16.94 12.63
N GLN A 286 -19.73 17.84 12.79
CA GLN A 286 -18.77 18.13 11.71
C GLN A 286 -17.75 17.00 11.55
N GLY A 287 -17.35 16.35 12.64
CA GLY A 287 -16.52 15.13 12.59
C GLY A 287 -17.23 13.99 11.87
N LYS A 288 -18.51 13.76 12.18
CA LYS A 288 -19.39 12.82 11.45
C LYS A 288 -19.47 13.16 9.96
N THR A 289 -19.68 14.43 9.64
CA THR A 289 -19.75 14.90 8.26
C THR A 289 -18.44 14.64 7.52
N TYR A 290 -17.29 14.90 8.15
CA TYR A 290 -15.97 14.65 7.57
C TYR A 290 -15.74 13.16 7.27
N LEU A 291 -16.01 12.28 8.24
CA LEU A 291 -15.92 10.82 8.04
C LEU A 291 -16.84 10.35 6.92
N LYS A 292 -18.08 10.84 6.91
CA LYS A 292 -19.08 10.54 5.88
C LYS A 292 -18.59 10.97 4.50
N THR A 293 -18.02 12.17 4.38
CA THR A 293 -17.45 12.67 3.11
C THR A 293 -16.25 11.85 2.66
N MET A 294 -15.31 11.50 3.54
CA MET A 294 -14.18 10.63 3.21
C MET A 294 -14.65 9.24 2.79
N LEU A 295 -15.66 8.70 3.45
CA LEU A 295 -16.24 7.39 3.14
C LEU A 295 -17.00 7.42 1.81
N ASP A 296 -17.80 8.47 1.55
CA ASP A 296 -18.49 8.67 0.28
C ASP A 296 -17.47 8.84 -0.86
N TYR A 297 -16.39 9.61 -0.64
CA TYR A 297 -15.28 9.75 -1.58
C TYR A 297 -14.59 8.42 -1.87
N PHE A 298 -14.35 7.61 -0.84
CA PHE A 298 -13.77 6.28 -0.99
C PHE A 298 -14.70 5.30 -1.72
N ARG A 299 -16.01 5.31 -1.40
CA ARG A 299 -17.03 4.38 -1.94
C ARG A 299 -17.44 4.70 -3.37
N TYR A 300 -17.64 5.98 -3.69
CA TYR A 300 -18.24 6.43 -4.94
C TYR A 300 -17.26 7.16 -5.85
N GLY A 301 -16.04 7.41 -5.38
CA GLY A 301 -14.98 8.08 -6.13
C GLY A 301 -14.98 9.61 -5.98
N VAL A 302 -13.85 10.33 -6.07
CA VAL A 302 -13.10 10.55 -7.33
C VAL A 302 -13.27 9.40 -8.29
N ASN A 303 -13.88 9.70 -9.42
CA ASN A 303 -14.04 8.84 -10.59
C ASN A 303 -13.04 7.67 -10.58
N ASP A 304 -13.55 6.47 -10.81
CA ASP A 304 -12.87 5.16 -10.68
C ASP A 304 -11.77 4.91 -11.74
N GLU A 305 -11.08 5.97 -12.14
CA GLU A 305 -10.14 6.11 -13.28
C GLU A 305 -8.69 5.77 -12.88
N LEU A 306 -8.50 5.35 -11.63
CA LEU A 306 -7.20 5.39 -10.93
C LEU A 306 -6.49 4.03 -10.91
N ALA A 307 -7.18 2.97 -11.35
CA ALA A 307 -6.63 1.64 -11.37
C ALA A 307 -6.73 1.07 -12.79
N SER A 308 -5.57 0.80 -13.40
CA SER A 308 -5.50 0.33 -14.78
C SER A 308 -5.84 -1.15 -14.86
N HIS A 309 -6.86 -1.48 -15.63
CA HIS A 309 -7.21 -2.85 -16.01
C HIS A 309 -5.98 -3.58 -16.57
N ILE A 310 -5.62 -4.72 -15.99
CA ILE A 310 -4.63 -5.60 -16.61
C ILE A 310 -5.35 -6.42 -17.66
N TYR A 311 -4.99 -6.22 -18.92
CA TYR A 311 -5.59 -6.99 -20.01
C TYR A 311 -5.57 -8.50 -19.75
N GLY A 312 -6.71 -9.14 -20.03
CA GLY A 312 -6.85 -10.59 -19.97
C GLY A 312 -7.31 -11.16 -18.62
N THR A 313 -7.72 -10.30 -17.69
CA THR A 313 -8.33 -10.69 -16.40
C THR A 313 -9.85 -10.86 -16.54
N PRO A 314 -10.55 -11.42 -15.53
CA PRO A 314 -12.01 -11.52 -15.53
C PRO A 314 -12.69 -10.26 -14.93
N THR A 315 -13.87 -9.88 -15.47
CA THR A 315 -14.79 -8.77 -15.03
C THR A 315 -15.31 -8.87 -13.60
N LYS A 316 -14.94 -9.93 -12.90
CA LYS A 316 -15.42 -10.32 -11.57
C LYS A 316 -14.26 -10.92 -10.79
N ALA A 317 -14.44 -11.09 -9.49
CA ALA A 317 -13.49 -11.80 -8.63
C ALA A 317 -13.03 -13.10 -9.28
N ASP A 318 -11.71 -13.30 -9.37
CA ASP A 318 -11.12 -14.60 -9.67
C ASP A 318 -10.96 -15.35 -8.33
N PRO A 319 -11.86 -16.29 -7.99
CA PRO A 319 -11.79 -17.01 -6.72
C PRO A 319 -10.54 -17.89 -6.61
N GLU A 320 -9.85 -18.15 -7.72
CA GLU A 320 -8.62 -18.93 -7.77
C GLU A 320 -7.36 -18.07 -7.81
N SER A 321 -7.49 -16.74 -7.90
CA SER A 321 -6.33 -15.86 -7.98
C SER A 321 -5.50 -15.97 -6.71
N ILE A 322 -4.18 -15.98 -6.89
CA ILE A 322 -3.24 -15.87 -5.76
C ILE A 322 -3.20 -14.47 -5.19
N MET A 323 -3.67 -13.45 -5.92
CA MET A 323 -3.73 -12.05 -5.47
C MET A 323 -5.08 -11.76 -4.80
N LEU A 324 -5.69 -12.71 -4.09
CA LEU A 324 -6.81 -12.42 -3.19
C LEU A 324 -6.23 -11.96 -1.84
N SER A 325 -6.84 -10.96 -1.20
CA SER A 325 -6.44 -10.51 0.15
C SER A 325 -6.59 -11.60 1.24
N HIS A 326 -7.20 -12.74 0.88
CA HIS A 326 -7.32 -13.92 1.71
C HIS A 326 -7.04 -15.22 0.94
N SER A 327 -6.35 -16.17 1.59
CA SER A 327 -6.06 -17.48 1.01
C SER A 327 -7.27 -18.42 1.08
N VAL A 328 -7.73 -18.93 -0.06
CA VAL A 328 -8.87 -19.86 -0.22
C VAL A 328 -8.48 -21.18 -0.92
N GLY A 329 -7.35 -21.78 -0.51
CA GLY A 329 -6.97 -23.12 -0.96
C GLY A 329 -6.25 -23.17 -2.32
N GLN A 330 -5.69 -22.04 -2.77
CA GLN A 330 -4.86 -21.98 -3.96
C GLN A 330 -3.61 -22.87 -3.80
N THR A 331 -3.04 -23.28 -4.94
CA THR A 331 -1.82 -24.11 -4.99
C THR A 331 -0.72 -23.49 -5.85
N GLY A 332 -0.99 -22.38 -6.53
CA GLY A 332 -0.09 -21.66 -7.42
C GLY A 332 -0.85 -20.66 -8.30
N LEU A 333 -0.16 -20.01 -9.23
CA LEU A 333 -0.74 -19.02 -10.16
C LEU A 333 -1.93 -19.59 -10.94
N SER A 334 -3.08 -18.90 -10.88
CA SER A 334 -4.27 -19.20 -11.67
C SER A 334 -4.03 -18.98 -13.17
N THR A 335 -4.99 -19.38 -14.01
CA THR A 335 -4.90 -19.09 -15.45
C THR A 335 -4.94 -17.57 -15.70
N TYR A 336 -5.78 -16.84 -14.97
CA TYR A 336 -5.88 -15.39 -15.11
C TYR A 336 -4.64 -14.68 -14.55
N ASP A 337 -4.06 -15.16 -13.45
CA ASP A 337 -2.80 -14.61 -12.92
C ASP A 337 -1.68 -14.68 -13.97
N LYS A 338 -1.56 -15.81 -14.67
CA LYS A 338 -0.55 -15.99 -15.73
C LYS A 338 -0.80 -15.06 -16.92
N ILE A 339 -2.04 -14.90 -17.33
CA ILE A 339 -2.41 -13.99 -18.42
C ILE A 339 -2.10 -12.54 -18.04
N ALA A 340 -2.43 -12.13 -16.82
CA ALA A 340 -2.11 -10.82 -16.29
C ALA A 340 -0.60 -10.57 -16.28
N LEU A 341 0.19 -11.54 -15.81
CA LEU A 341 1.64 -11.48 -15.85
C LEU A 341 2.18 -11.34 -17.28
N LEU A 342 1.63 -12.08 -18.25
CA LEU A 342 2.02 -11.97 -19.67
C LEU A 342 1.63 -10.62 -20.28
N SER A 343 0.51 -10.04 -19.87
CA SER A 343 0.11 -8.69 -20.24
C SER A 343 1.14 -7.64 -19.79
N LEU A 344 1.63 -7.76 -18.56
CA LEU A 344 2.60 -6.82 -17.97
C LEU A 344 4.02 -7.06 -18.47
N TYR A 345 4.46 -8.32 -18.50
CA TYR A 345 5.87 -8.69 -18.63
C TYR A 345 6.15 -9.72 -19.73
N GLY A 346 5.16 -10.11 -20.53
CA GLY A 346 5.37 -11.00 -21.69
C GLY A 346 6.21 -10.37 -22.81
N SER A 347 6.56 -11.18 -23.80
CA SER A 347 7.21 -10.73 -25.03
C SER A 347 6.30 -9.78 -25.83
N ASP A 348 6.88 -9.00 -26.75
CA ASP A 348 6.08 -8.10 -27.59
C ASP A 348 5.08 -8.88 -28.45
N ALA A 349 5.43 -10.09 -28.88
CA ALA A 349 4.55 -11.00 -29.60
C ALA A 349 3.39 -11.49 -28.72
N GLN A 350 3.68 -11.91 -27.48
CA GLN A 350 2.66 -12.33 -26.51
C GLN A 350 1.69 -11.19 -26.19
N LYS A 351 2.21 -9.98 -25.93
CA LYS A 351 1.39 -8.79 -25.65
C LYS A 351 0.53 -8.38 -26.85
N ALA A 352 1.08 -8.43 -28.06
CA ALA A 352 0.33 -8.13 -29.28
C ALA A 352 -0.77 -9.18 -29.54
N PHE A 353 -0.46 -10.46 -29.35
CA PHE A 353 -1.42 -11.55 -29.47
C PHE A 353 -2.53 -11.45 -28.44
N LEU A 354 -2.19 -11.12 -27.18
CA LEU A 354 -3.15 -10.86 -26.13
C LEU A 354 -4.15 -9.79 -26.59
N LYS A 355 -3.67 -8.58 -26.91
CA LYS A 355 -4.52 -7.45 -27.32
C LYS A 355 -5.48 -7.76 -28.49
N LYS A 356 -5.10 -8.66 -29.41
CA LYS A 356 -5.94 -9.06 -30.54
C LYS A 356 -7.05 -10.04 -30.15
N THR A 357 -6.85 -10.80 -29.07
CA THR A 357 -7.71 -11.92 -28.67
C THR A 357 -8.73 -11.56 -27.58
N LEU A 358 -8.59 -10.37 -26.98
CA LEU A 358 -9.49 -9.89 -25.92
C LEU A 358 -10.79 -9.34 -26.48
N TYR A 359 -11.81 -9.35 -25.64
CA TYR A 359 -13.02 -8.57 -25.84
C TYR A 359 -12.75 -7.06 -25.73
N GLU A 360 -13.72 -6.24 -26.17
CA GLU A 360 -13.64 -4.77 -26.08
C GLU A 360 -13.49 -4.26 -24.64
N ASP A 361 -14.02 -5.01 -23.66
CA ASP A 361 -13.85 -4.72 -22.25
C ASP A 361 -12.46 -5.13 -21.71
N GLY A 362 -11.69 -5.93 -22.46
CA GLY A 362 -10.36 -6.42 -22.09
C GLY A 362 -10.35 -7.86 -21.55
N THR A 363 -11.49 -8.55 -21.51
CA THR A 363 -11.62 -9.91 -20.94
C THR A 363 -11.37 -11.04 -21.94
N VAL A 364 -11.33 -12.27 -21.42
CA VAL A 364 -11.04 -13.51 -22.17
C VAL A 364 -12.19 -14.51 -22.06
N ASN A 365 -12.67 -15.04 -23.19
CA ASN A 365 -13.72 -16.08 -23.22
C ASN A 365 -13.21 -17.49 -22.86
N GLN A 366 -11.97 -17.80 -23.28
CA GLN A 366 -11.36 -19.13 -23.14
C GLN A 366 -9.92 -18.99 -22.63
N PRO A 367 -9.75 -18.64 -21.34
CA PRO A 367 -8.45 -18.28 -20.79
C PRO A 367 -7.43 -19.42 -20.87
N GLN A 368 -7.85 -20.68 -20.78
CA GLN A 368 -6.95 -21.82 -20.90
C GLN A 368 -6.42 -21.99 -22.34
N VAL A 369 -7.26 -21.79 -23.34
CA VAL A 369 -6.87 -21.85 -24.77
C VAL A 369 -5.94 -20.69 -25.12
N LEU A 370 -6.27 -19.50 -24.61
CA LEU A 370 -5.44 -18.31 -24.77
C LEU A 370 -4.05 -18.52 -24.15
N LEU A 371 -3.98 -19.02 -22.91
CA LEU A 371 -2.73 -19.27 -22.22
C LEU A 371 -1.88 -20.32 -22.93
N ALA A 372 -2.48 -21.39 -23.45
CA ALA A 372 -1.78 -22.40 -24.25
C ALA A 372 -1.16 -21.77 -25.52
N SER A 373 -1.90 -20.88 -26.18
CA SER A 373 -1.43 -20.16 -27.38
C SER A 373 -0.29 -19.19 -27.04
N LEU A 374 -0.42 -18.45 -25.92
CA LEU A 374 0.63 -17.54 -25.43
C LEU A 374 1.91 -18.29 -25.06
N SER A 375 1.80 -19.50 -24.51
CA SER A 375 2.95 -20.32 -24.11
C SER A 375 3.76 -20.85 -25.29
N ALA A 376 3.17 -20.85 -26.49
CA ALA A 376 3.79 -21.28 -27.74
C ALA A 376 4.49 -20.13 -28.49
N LEU A 377 4.24 -18.87 -28.09
CA LEU A 377 4.89 -17.66 -28.58
C LEU A 377 6.07 -17.28 -27.67
#